data_AF-A0A921IQ94-F1
#
_entry.id   AF-A0A921IQ94-F1
#
_cell.length_a   1.000
_cell.length_b   1.000
_cell.length_c   1.000
_cell.angle_alpha   90.00
_cell.angle_beta   90.00
_cell.angle_gamma   90.00
#
_symmetry.space_group_name_H-M   'P 1'
#
loop_
_entity.id
_entity.type
_entity.pdbx_description
1 polymer ?
#
loop_
_entity_poly.entity_id
_entity_poly.type
_entity_poly.pdbx_seq_one_letter_code
_entity_poly.pdbx_strand_id
1 'polypeptide(L)'
;MMSRMRFARRWALLSCLFCALLVGGSAVFGVWTERGLSDYGENPDRIKTMPYLYSAASQETLSDQEHEVESAGLVPPSTLADTSDAIVIGRFDGNRSFGYETCAVELTVTDVIKGIDIAEGERVAVYEQMSVGPMKGAESWEIYDPEGYAAFFEYLGCSDSDGAPLVVEPSETPFRDGMVPFLDGCEYVLFLNEQERHDDVTGESVRDARYVLVRSPYARLPVSDGLPVAVLQSRTDFVTVEEAAGLAHIVADERAERRYVDTRRALFEELEIAVRSA
;
A
#
# COMPACT_ATOMS: atom_id res chain seq x y z
N MET A 1 -62.92 -19.55 3.93
CA MET A 1 -62.05 -18.98 2.88
C MET A 1 -61.47 -17.60 3.23
N MET A 2 -62.24 -16.67 3.83
CA MET A 2 -61.75 -15.33 4.24
C MET A 2 -60.66 -15.31 5.33
N SER A 3 -60.60 -16.31 6.22
CA SER A 3 -59.57 -16.40 7.29
C SER A 3 -58.16 -16.66 6.73
N ARG A 4 -58.02 -17.53 5.72
CA ARG A 4 -56.73 -17.85 5.08
C ARG A 4 -56.13 -16.68 4.31
N MET A 5 -56.96 -15.85 3.66
CA MET A 5 -56.50 -14.64 2.96
C MET A 5 -55.98 -13.56 3.90
N ARG A 6 -56.61 -13.37 5.07
CA ARG A 6 -56.13 -12.42 6.09
C ARG A 6 -54.82 -12.88 6.74
N PHE A 7 -54.65 -14.20 6.89
CA PHE A 7 -53.40 -14.79 7.38
C PHE A 7 -52.27 -14.58 6.35
N ALA A 8 -52.47 -14.99 5.09
CA ALA A 8 -51.48 -14.82 4.03
C ALA A 8 -51.05 -13.34 3.83
N ARG A 9 -52.00 -12.40 3.91
CA ARG A 9 -51.71 -10.96 3.76
C ARG A 9 -50.92 -10.38 4.95
N ARG A 10 -51.12 -10.89 6.16
CA ARG A 10 -50.32 -10.52 7.35
C ARG A 10 -48.90 -11.06 7.27
N TRP A 11 -48.71 -12.29 6.79
CA TRP A 11 -47.39 -12.87 6.56
C TRP A 11 -46.62 -12.14 5.46
N ALA A 12 -47.27 -11.81 4.34
CA ALA A 12 -46.63 -11.03 3.27
C ALA A 12 -46.15 -9.65 3.76
N LEU A 13 -46.95 -8.95 4.56
CA LEU A 13 -46.55 -7.65 5.13
C LEU A 13 -45.39 -7.77 6.13
N LEU A 14 -45.39 -8.82 6.97
CA LEU A 14 -44.27 -9.09 7.88
C LEU A 14 -42.99 -9.44 7.12
N SER A 15 -43.08 -10.24 6.05
CA SER A 15 -41.94 -10.56 5.20
C SER A 15 -41.39 -9.32 4.48
N CYS A 16 -42.25 -8.46 3.92
CA CYS A 16 -41.82 -7.21 3.31
C CYS A 16 -41.16 -6.27 4.33
N LEU A 17 -41.71 -6.16 5.54
CA LEU A 17 -41.11 -5.37 6.62
C LEU A 17 -39.74 -5.91 7.03
N PHE A 18 -39.60 -7.24 7.14
CA PHE A 18 -38.34 -7.89 7.45
C PHE A 18 -37.30 -7.69 6.34
N CYS A 19 -37.68 -7.82 5.07
CA CYS A 19 -36.80 -7.51 3.94
C CYS A 19 -36.38 -6.04 3.92
N ALA A 20 -37.31 -5.10 4.19
CA ALA A 20 -36.98 -3.68 4.26
C ALA A 20 -36.05 -3.35 5.44
N LEU A 21 -36.21 -4.02 6.58
CA LEU A 21 -35.31 -3.89 7.73
C LEU A 21 -33.94 -4.51 7.47
N LEU A 22 -33.87 -5.64 6.75
CA LEU A 22 -32.59 -6.23 6.33
C LEU A 22 -31.86 -5.31 5.35
N VAL A 23 -32.53 -4.83 4.30
CA VAL A 23 -31.93 -3.91 3.33
C VAL A 23 -31.54 -2.59 3.98
N GLY A 24 -32.40 -2.04 4.84
CA GLY A 24 -32.09 -0.84 5.61
C GLY A 24 -30.93 -1.05 6.58
N GLY A 25 -30.88 -2.20 7.24
CA GLY A 25 -29.78 -2.59 8.13
C GLY A 25 -28.45 -2.76 7.39
N SER A 26 -28.46 -3.43 6.23
CA SER A 26 -27.28 -3.58 5.37
C SER A 26 -26.79 -2.24 4.81
N ALA A 27 -27.71 -1.34 4.43
CA ALA A 27 -27.34 -0.01 3.95
C ALA A 27 -26.77 0.87 5.09
N VAL A 28 -27.35 0.82 6.29
CA VAL A 28 -26.83 1.55 7.45
C VAL A 28 -25.47 0.99 7.87
N PHE A 29 -25.31 -0.34 7.87
CA PHE A 29 -24.03 -0.99 8.14
C PHE A 29 -22.98 -0.58 7.10
N GLY A 30 -23.32 -0.62 5.81
CA GLY A 30 -22.45 -0.17 4.72
C GLY A 30 -21.98 1.27 4.88
N VAL A 31 -22.89 2.20 5.18
CA VAL A 31 -22.58 3.62 5.42
C VAL A 31 -21.75 3.82 6.70
N TRP A 32 -21.96 2.99 7.74
CA TRP A 32 -21.17 3.05 8.97
C TRP A 32 -19.75 2.50 8.78
N THR A 33 -19.59 1.40 8.04
CA THR A 33 -18.27 0.89 7.65
C THR A 33 -17.55 1.88 6.73
N GLU A 34 -18.25 2.49 5.79
CA GLU A 34 -17.71 3.52 4.90
C GLU A 34 -17.26 4.75 5.70
N ARG A 35 -18.01 5.17 6.73
CA ARG A 35 -17.62 6.29 7.62
C ARG A 35 -16.48 5.97 8.58
N GLY A 36 -16.44 4.76 9.12
CA GLY A 36 -15.34 4.33 10.00
C GLY A 36 -14.02 4.18 9.24
N LEU A 37 -14.09 3.86 7.94
CA LEU A 37 -12.93 3.78 7.05
C LEU A 37 -12.60 5.13 6.40
N SER A 38 -13.57 6.03 6.21
CA SER A 38 -13.33 7.41 5.77
C SER A 38 -12.71 8.32 6.85
N ASP A 39 -12.70 7.90 8.12
CA ASP A 39 -12.10 8.64 9.25
C ASP A 39 -10.57 8.79 9.12
N TYR A 40 -9.91 7.91 8.35
CA TYR A 40 -8.47 8.02 8.05
C TYR A 40 -8.13 9.11 7.03
N GLY A 41 -9.03 9.37 6.09
CA GLY A 41 -8.92 10.51 5.16
C GLY A 41 -9.11 11.85 5.86
N GLU A 42 -9.87 11.89 6.97
CA GLU A 42 -10.12 13.11 7.75
C GLU A 42 -8.99 13.45 8.74
N ASN A 43 -8.13 12.48 9.10
CA ASN A 43 -7.00 12.72 10.01
C ASN A 43 -5.73 11.95 9.59
N PRO A 44 -5.03 12.42 8.53
CA PRO A 44 -3.84 11.76 8.00
C PRO A 44 -2.68 11.69 9.00
N ASP A 45 -2.65 12.56 10.02
CA ASP A 45 -1.62 12.52 11.07
C ASP A 45 -1.78 11.30 11.99
N ARG A 46 -2.99 10.74 12.12
CA ARG A 46 -3.17 9.50 12.91
C ARG A 46 -2.38 8.34 12.30
N ILE A 47 -2.35 8.25 10.97
CA ILE A 47 -1.74 7.14 10.23
C ILE A 47 -0.24 7.09 10.46
N LYS A 48 0.43 8.25 10.60
CA LYS A 48 1.87 8.35 10.88
C LYS A 48 2.28 7.56 12.13
N THR A 49 1.43 7.55 13.14
CA THR A 49 1.67 6.86 14.42
C THR A 49 1.16 5.41 14.45
N MET A 50 0.46 4.97 13.40
CA MET A 50 -0.06 3.60 13.35
C MET A 50 1.09 2.60 13.12
N PRO A 51 0.96 1.39 13.67
CA PRO A 51 1.90 0.32 13.38
C PRO A 51 1.90 -0.03 11.90
N TYR A 52 3.08 -0.17 11.32
CA TYR A 52 3.28 -0.62 9.95
C TYR A 52 3.69 -2.08 9.93
N LEU A 53 2.84 -2.96 9.37
CA LEU A 53 3.25 -4.31 9.03
C LEU A 53 4.05 -4.23 7.74
N TYR A 54 5.30 -4.62 7.81
CA TYR A 54 6.16 -4.75 6.65
C TYR A 54 6.37 -6.23 6.32
N SER A 55 6.76 -6.50 5.08
CA SER A 55 7.36 -7.76 4.69
C SER A 55 8.71 -7.43 4.08
N ALA A 56 9.78 -8.03 4.60
CA ALA A 56 11.14 -7.67 4.23
C ALA A 56 11.50 -8.31 2.88
N ALA A 57 12.11 -7.54 1.98
CA ALA A 57 12.56 -8.08 0.70
C ALA A 57 13.69 -9.09 0.89
N SER A 58 13.57 -10.23 0.20
CA SER A 58 14.53 -11.31 0.26
C SER A 58 15.54 -11.22 -0.90
N GLN A 59 16.53 -12.12 -0.90
CA GLN A 59 17.41 -12.27 -2.06
C GLN A 59 16.64 -12.64 -3.34
N GLU A 60 15.59 -13.45 -3.23
CA GLU A 60 14.80 -13.94 -4.35
C GLU A 60 13.97 -12.82 -4.98
N THR A 61 13.28 -12.01 -4.15
CA THR A 61 12.45 -10.91 -4.65
C THR A 61 13.29 -9.77 -5.24
N LEU A 62 14.52 -9.58 -4.76
CA LEU A 62 15.47 -8.58 -5.26
C LEU A 62 16.37 -9.11 -6.39
N SER A 63 16.22 -10.36 -6.81
CA SER A 63 17.10 -11.01 -7.77
C SER A 63 17.12 -10.30 -9.12
N ASP A 64 18.24 -10.39 -9.85
CA ASP A 64 18.32 -9.97 -11.25
C ASP A 64 18.01 -11.15 -12.19
N GLN A 65 17.77 -12.34 -11.64
CA GLN A 65 17.40 -13.52 -12.44
C GLN A 65 15.92 -13.45 -12.77
N GLU A 66 15.61 -13.19 -14.05
CA GLU A 66 14.24 -13.04 -14.56
C GLU A 66 13.32 -14.17 -14.08
N HIS A 67 13.78 -15.43 -14.11
CA HIS A 67 12.96 -16.57 -13.71
C HIS A 67 12.54 -16.57 -12.24
N GLU A 68 13.42 -16.13 -11.32
CA GLU A 68 13.11 -16.08 -9.88
C GLU A 68 12.09 -14.97 -9.59
N VAL A 69 12.31 -13.79 -10.16
CA VAL A 69 11.45 -12.62 -9.97
C VAL A 69 10.08 -12.80 -10.63
N GLU A 70 10.04 -13.30 -11.86
CA GLU A 70 8.81 -13.57 -12.58
C GLU A 70 7.97 -14.66 -11.88
N SER A 71 8.61 -15.65 -11.26
CA SER A 71 7.91 -16.68 -10.48
C SER A 71 7.17 -16.10 -9.26
N ALA A 72 7.67 -14.99 -8.72
CA ALA A 72 7.01 -14.20 -7.68
C ALA A 72 5.96 -13.20 -8.25
N GLY A 73 5.76 -13.19 -9.57
CA GLY A 73 4.85 -12.27 -10.27
C GLY A 73 5.36 -10.83 -10.33
N LEU A 74 6.68 -10.64 -10.20
CA LEU A 74 7.36 -9.36 -10.18
C LEU A 74 8.04 -9.07 -11.54
N VAL A 75 8.32 -7.79 -11.78
CA VAL A 75 9.10 -7.30 -12.93
C VAL A 75 10.57 -7.19 -12.53
N PRO A 76 11.48 -7.88 -13.24
CA PRO A 76 12.92 -7.81 -13.01
C PRO A 76 13.47 -6.38 -13.15
N PRO A 77 14.50 -6.01 -12.35
CA PRO A 77 15.11 -4.67 -12.45
C PRO A 77 15.66 -4.38 -13.84
N SER A 78 16.24 -5.39 -14.50
CA SER A 78 16.86 -5.28 -15.83
C SER A 78 15.90 -4.93 -16.96
N THR A 79 14.59 -5.12 -16.78
CA THR A 79 13.57 -4.82 -17.78
C THR A 79 12.65 -3.69 -17.35
N LEU A 80 12.89 -3.08 -16.18
CA LEU A 80 12.01 -2.11 -15.56
C LEU A 80 11.87 -0.84 -16.42
N ALA A 81 12.99 -0.33 -16.95
CA ALA A 81 12.99 0.85 -17.81
C ALA A 81 12.21 0.62 -19.12
N ASP A 82 12.35 -0.57 -19.71
CA ASP A 82 11.68 -0.94 -20.97
C ASP A 82 10.18 -1.17 -20.79
N THR A 83 9.80 -1.84 -19.71
CA THR A 83 8.41 -2.25 -19.42
C THR A 83 7.54 -1.15 -18.85
N SER A 84 8.13 -0.09 -18.28
CA SER A 84 7.37 1.04 -17.73
C SER A 84 6.77 1.92 -18.84
N ASP A 85 5.49 2.28 -18.75
CA ASP A 85 4.88 3.25 -19.67
C ASP A 85 5.46 4.67 -19.46
N ALA A 86 5.75 5.02 -18.21
CA ALA A 86 6.37 6.28 -17.83
C ALA A 86 7.42 6.10 -16.71
N ILE A 87 8.44 6.96 -16.72
CA ILE A 87 9.47 7.06 -15.68
C ILE A 87 9.63 8.53 -15.36
N VAL A 88 9.34 8.91 -14.12
CA VAL A 88 9.39 10.31 -13.68
C VAL A 88 10.13 10.44 -12.36
N ILE A 89 10.67 11.63 -12.11
CA ILE A 89 11.11 12.03 -10.78
C ILE A 89 10.00 12.90 -10.19
N GLY A 90 9.48 12.50 -9.05
CA GLY A 90 8.39 13.21 -8.36
C GLY A 90 8.73 13.49 -6.92
N ARG A 91 8.42 14.70 -6.45
CA ARG A 91 8.47 15.06 -5.03
C ARG A 91 7.13 14.79 -4.38
N PHE A 92 7.14 14.04 -3.29
CA PHE A 92 5.96 13.84 -2.48
C PHE A 92 5.84 14.96 -1.43
N ASP A 93 4.76 15.73 -1.47
CA ASP A 93 4.53 16.90 -0.61
C ASP A 93 3.57 16.57 0.58
N GLY A 94 3.50 15.30 1.00
CA GLY A 94 2.71 14.86 2.15
C GLY A 94 1.22 14.60 1.87
N ASN A 95 0.73 14.93 0.67
CA ASN A 95 -0.67 14.81 0.28
C ASN A 95 -1.06 13.35 -0.01
N ARG A 96 -1.71 12.71 0.98
CA ARG A 96 -2.33 11.39 0.84
C ARG A 96 -3.84 11.47 0.78
N SER A 97 -4.43 10.54 0.05
CA SER A 97 -5.87 10.33 -0.02
C SER A 97 -6.17 8.86 0.20
N PHE A 98 -7.04 8.57 1.16
CA PHE A 98 -7.41 7.22 1.52
C PHE A 98 -8.79 6.88 0.95
N GLY A 99 -8.85 5.79 0.19
CA GLY A 99 -10.07 5.13 -0.24
C GLY A 99 -10.26 3.81 0.52
N TYR A 100 -11.28 3.02 0.14
CA TYR A 100 -11.46 1.68 0.69
C TYR A 100 -10.20 0.83 0.41
N GLU A 101 -9.48 0.43 1.47
CA GLU A 101 -8.27 -0.41 1.44
C GLU A 101 -7.12 0.09 0.52
N THR A 102 -7.16 1.36 0.10
CA THR A 102 -6.21 1.93 -0.86
C THR A 102 -5.78 3.34 -0.46
N CYS A 103 -4.53 3.69 -0.75
CA CYS A 103 -4.01 5.04 -0.61
C CYS A 103 -3.52 5.53 -1.97
N ALA A 104 -3.85 6.77 -2.31
CA ALA A 104 -3.26 7.49 -3.42
C ALA A 104 -2.41 8.63 -2.86
N VAL A 105 -1.23 8.80 -3.44
CA VAL A 105 -0.34 9.93 -3.16
C VAL A 105 -0.29 10.85 -4.35
N GLU A 106 -0.28 12.16 -4.09
CA GLU A 106 -0.04 13.16 -5.11
C GLU A 106 1.43 13.59 -5.07
N LEU A 107 2.12 13.48 -6.20
CA LEU A 107 3.49 13.94 -6.37
C LEU A 107 3.56 15.08 -7.37
N THR A 108 4.39 16.07 -7.07
CA THR A 108 4.79 17.10 -8.03
C THR A 108 5.95 16.57 -8.88
N VAL A 109 5.76 16.44 -10.18
CA VAL A 109 6.81 15.98 -11.11
C VAL A 109 7.91 17.04 -11.18
N THR A 110 9.14 16.63 -10.89
CA THR A 110 10.33 17.50 -10.96
C THR A 110 11.21 17.19 -12.17
N ASP A 111 11.09 16.00 -12.77
CA ASP A 111 11.77 15.61 -14.00
C ASP A 111 11.01 14.48 -14.71
N VAL A 112 11.16 14.37 -16.03
CA VAL A 112 10.52 13.33 -16.86
C VAL A 112 11.58 12.60 -17.67
N ILE A 113 11.77 11.32 -17.37
CA ILE A 113 12.77 10.45 -18.03
C ILE A 113 12.12 9.71 -19.21
N LYS A 114 10.90 9.21 -19.03
CA LYS A 114 10.10 8.48 -20.03
C LYS A 114 8.62 8.78 -19.85
N GLY A 115 7.85 8.86 -20.93
CA GLY A 115 6.41 9.11 -20.91
C GLY A 115 6.03 10.31 -21.78
N ILE A 116 4.94 10.21 -22.54
CA ILE A 116 4.56 11.21 -23.55
C ILE A 116 3.58 12.26 -23.00
N ASP A 117 2.77 11.89 -22.01
CA ASP A 117 1.65 12.70 -21.51
C ASP A 117 1.87 13.24 -20.08
N ILE A 118 3.12 13.32 -19.62
CA ILE A 118 3.46 13.88 -18.29
C ILE A 118 4.47 15.01 -18.49
N ALA A 119 4.25 16.15 -17.85
CA ALA A 119 5.16 17.29 -17.89
C ALA A 119 5.77 17.62 -16.51
N GLU A 120 6.95 18.23 -16.52
CA GLU A 120 7.51 18.86 -15.30
C GLU A 120 6.53 19.88 -14.70
N GLY A 121 6.42 19.88 -13.38
CA GLY A 121 5.51 20.72 -12.61
C GLY A 121 4.06 20.21 -12.58
N GLU A 122 3.73 19.16 -13.33
CA GLU A 122 2.44 18.49 -13.24
C GLU A 122 2.30 17.73 -11.93
N ARG A 123 1.06 17.55 -11.46
CA ARG A 123 0.76 16.70 -10.32
C ARG A 123 0.27 15.35 -10.82
N VAL A 124 0.94 14.29 -10.42
CA VAL A 124 0.58 12.92 -10.76
C VAL A 124 0.12 12.21 -9.50
N ALA A 125 -1.08 11.63 -9.56
CA ALA A 125 -1.60 10.76 -8.52
C ALA A 125 -1.20 9.30 -8.81
N VAL A 126 -0.56 8.67 -7.82
CA VAL A 126 -0.08 7.29 -7.89
C VAL A 126 -0.65 6.50 -6.72
N TYR A 127 -1.05 5.26 -6.96
CA TYR A 127 -1.45 4.36 -5.87
C TYR A 127 -0.24 3.95 -5.03
N GLU A 128 -0.25 4.39 -3.77
CA GLU A 128 0.55 3.81 -2.70
C GLU A 128 -0.32 2.71 -2.09
N GLN A 129 -0.11 1.47 -2.51
CA GLN A 129 -0.93 0.34 -2.10
C GLN A 129 -0.66 -0.01 -0.63
N MET A 130 -1.32 0.75 0.24
CA MET A 130 -1.41 0.58 1.67
C MET A 130 -2.89 0.36 2.00
N SER A 131 -3.16 -0.67 2.79
CA SER A 131 -4.45 -0.95 3.37
C SER A 131 -4.40 -0.58 4.85
N VAL A 132 -5.46 0.08 5.31
CA VAL A 132 -5.70 0.32 6.75
C VAL A 132 -6.85 -0.56 7.16
N GLY A 133 -6.59 -1.47 8.07
CA GLY A 133 -7.59 -2.46 8.46
C GLY A 133 -7.35 -3.01 9.85
N PRO A 134 -8.36 -3.70 10.42
CA PRO A 134 -8.13 -4.51 11.59
C PRO A 134 -7.10 -5.58 11.22
N MET A 135 -6.11 -5.78 12.08
CA MET A 135 -5.13 -6.84 11.90
C MET A 135 -5.86 -8.16 11.73
N LYS A 136 -5.78 -8.74 10.53
CA LYS A 136 -6.41 -10.03 10.28
C LYS A 136 -5.60 -11.08 11.05
N GLY A 137 -6.28 -11.96 11.79
CA GLY A 137 -5.64 -12.86 12.76
C GLY A 137 -4.63 -13.84 12.14
N ALA A 138 -3.92 -14.60 12.97
CA ALA A 138 -2.87 -15.54 12.53
C ALA A 138 -3.31 -16.57 11.45
N GLU A 139 -4.61 -16.75 11.20
CA GLU A 139 -5.15 -17.63 10.16
C GLU A 139 -5.24 -17.00 8.77
N SER A 140 -5.32 -15.66 8.66
CA SER A 140 -5.47 -14.97 7.37
C SER A 140 -4.14 -14.66 6.70
N TRP A 141 -3.08 -14.69 7.48
CA TRP A 141 -1.74 -14.63 6.99
C TRP A 141 -1.18 -16.02 7.12
N GLU A 142 -0.45 -16.48 6.12
CA GLU A 142 0.59 -17.47 6.35
C GLU A 142 1.70 -16.84 7.22
N ILE A 143 1.36 -16.37 8.43
CA ILE A 143 2.34 -15.95 9.43
C ILE A 143 2.97 -17.26 9.90
N TYR A 144 4.13 -17.55 9.34
CA TYR A 144 5.04 -18.60 9.77
C TYR A 144 5.65 -18.32 11.17
N ASP A 145 5.17 -17.32 11.92
CA ASP A 145 5.77 -16.83 13.16
C ASP A 145 4.74 -16.42 14.25
N PRO A 146 4.27 -17.40 15.03
CA PRO A 146 3.35 -17.17 16.16
C PRO A 146 3.96 -16.31 17.29
N GLU A 147 5.28 -16.28 17.43
CA GLU A 147 5.97 -15.53 18.50
C GLU A 147 5.99 -14.03 18.20
N GLY A 148 6.26 -13.66 16.94
CA GLY A 148 6.16 -12.27 16.50
C GLY A 148 4.75 -11.70 16.59
N TYR A 149 3.73 -12.52 16.33
CA TYR A 149 2.33 -12.13 16.51
C TYR A 149 2.01 -11.80 17.97
N ALA A 150 2.40 -12.66 18.92
CA ALA A 150 2.18 -12.42 20.34
C ALA A 150 2.91 -11.16 20.85
N ALA A 151 4.17 -10.96 20.42
CA ALA A 151 4.94 -9.77 20.76
C ALA A 151 4.28 -8.48 20.25
N PHE A 152 3.59 -8.53 19.10
CA PHE A 152 2.91 -7.38 18.52
C PHE A 152 1.67 -6.97 19.32
N PHE A 153 0.87 -7.94 19.75
CA PHE A 153 -0.26 -7.67 20.64
C PHE A 153 0.20 -7.07 21.98
N GLU A 154 1.31 -7.56 22.52
CA GLU A 154 1.94 -6.97 23.71
C GLU A 154 2.40 -5.52 23.46
N TYR A 155 3.06 -5.25 22.33
CA TYR A 155 3.49 -3.89 21.93
C TYR A 155 2.30 -2.92 21.86
N LEU A 156 1.18 -3.36 21.31
CA LEU A 156 -0.04 -2.56 21.20
C LEU A 156 -0.85 -2.46 22.49
N GLY A 157 -0.48 -3.22 23.52
CA GLY A 157 -1.22 -3.29 24.77
C GLY A 157 -2.63 -3.86 24.60
N CYS A 158 -2.85 -4.68 23.57
CA CYS A 158 -4.13 -5.32 23.26
C CYS A 158 -4.05 -6.82 23.57
N SER A 159 -5.14 -7.40 24.08
CA SER A 159 -5.27 -8.85 24.15
C SER A 159 -5.93 -9.38 22.86
N ASP A 160 -5.72 -10.66 22.50
CA ASP A 160 -6.42 -11.31 21.37
C ASP A 160 -7.96 -11.19 21.46
N SER A 161 -8.50 -10.87 22.65
CA SER A 161 -9.93 -10.70 22.92
C SER A 161 -10.46 -9.27 22.82
N ASP A 162 -9.58 -8.26 22.83
CA ASP A 162 -9.94 -6.87 22.54
C ASP A 162 -9.82 -6.72 21.02
N GLY A 163 -10.93 -6.48 20.31
CA GLY A 163 -11.02 -6.55 18.85
C GLY A 163 -9.76 -6.07 18.11
N ALA A 164 -9.38 -6.79 17.05
CA ALA A 164 -8.06 -6.69 16.42
C ALA A 164 -7.60 -5.24 16.20
N PRO A 165 -6.37 -4.91 16.62
CA PRO A 165 -5.85 -3.56 16.51
C PRO A 165 -5.82 -3.12 15.05
N LEU A 166 -6.02 -1.82 14.83
CA LEU A 166 -5.92 -1.23 13.50
C LEU A 166 -4.46 -1.06 13.12
N VAL A 167 -4.13 -1.49 11.93
CA VAL A 167 -2.77 -1.51 11.42
C VAL A 167 -2.74 -1.06 9.97
N VAL A 168 -1.55 -0.68 9.53
CA VAL A 168 -1.28 -0.33 8.14
C VAL A 168 -0.45 -1.43 7.53
N GLU A 169 -0.93 -2.02 6.44
CA GLU A 169 -0.28 -3.12 5.74
C GLU A 169 -0.11 -2.79 4.25
N PRO A 170 0.93 -3.29 3.58
CA PRO A 170 1.03 -3.23 2.12
C PRO A 170 -0.06 -4.07 1.47
N SER A 171 -0.85 -3.45 0.59
CA SER A 171 -2.11 -4.04 0.13
C SER A 171 -1.92 -5.26 -0.79
N GLU A 172 -0.79 -5.41 -1.52
CA GLU A 172 -0.41 -6.63 -2.27
C GLU A 172 1.03 -6.55 -2.84
N THR A 173 1.51 -7.58 -3.55
CA THR A 173 2.83 -7.58 -4.26
C THR A 173 2.81 -6.57 -5.43
N PRO A 174 3.78 -5.63 -5.56
CA PRO A 174 5.14 -5.62 -4.99
C PRO A 174 5.30 -4.87 -3.66
N PHE A 175 4.24 -4.25 -3.14
CA PHE A 175 4.30 -3.40 -1.95
C PHE A 175 4.68 -4.20 -0.69
N ARG A 176 4.51 -5.53 -0.75
CA ARG A 176 4.94 -6.50 0.27
C ARG A 176 6.43 -6.83 0.23
N ASP A 177 7.20 -6.38 -0.75
CA ASP A 177 8.61 -6.74 -0.87
C ASP A 177 9.49 -5.58 -0.41
N GLY A 178 9.42 -5.27 0.89
CA GLY A 178 10.30 -4.34 1.59
C GLY A 178 10.04 -2.85 1.33
N MET A 179 9.06 -2.53 0.47
CA MET A 179 8.62 -1.17 0.25
C MET A 179 8.04 -0.56 1.54
N VAL A 180 8.33 0.72 1.74
CA VAL A 180 7.87 1.51 2.89
C VAL A 180 6.94 2.64 2.46
N PRO A 181 6.29 3.38 3.36
CA PRO A 181 5.49 4.53 2.95
C PRO A 181 6.34 5.67 2.35
N PHE A 182 5.76 6.56 1.53
CA PHE A 182 6.41 7.78 1.04
C PHE A 182 6.75 8.74 2.18
N LEU A 183 7.92 9.36 2.12
CA LEU A 183 8.39 10.37 3.06
C LEU A 183 8.09 11.77 2.54
N ASP A 184 7.48 12.60 3.38
CA ASP A 184 7.20 13.99 3.06
C ASP A 184 8.49 14.76 2.71
N GLY A 185 8.43 15.52 1.62
CA GLY A 185 9.54 16.29 1.07
C GLY A 185 10.58 15.48 0.28
N CYS A 186 10.44 14.15 0.22
CA CYS A 186 11.39 13.31 -0.51
C CYS A 186 11.04 13.23 -2.01
N GLU A 187 12.08 13.22 -2.85
CA GLU A 187 11.97 12.94 -4.28
C GLU A 187 12.21 11.47 -4.56
N TYR A 188 11.42 10.93 -5.48
CA TYR A 188 11.46 9.54 -5.87
C TYR A 188 11.52 9.40 -7.39
N VAL A 189 12.33 8.45 -7.86
CA VAL A 189 12.18 7.89 -9.21
C VAL A 189 11.00 6.92 -9.16
N LEU A 190 10.03 7.11 -10.05
CA LEU A 190 8.83 6.29 -10.15
C LEU A 190 8.79 5.59 -11.50
N PHE A 191 8.65 4.27 -11.47
CA PHE A 191 8.38 3.44 -12.64
C PHE A 191 6.88 3.14 -12.68
N LEU A 192 6.21 3.65 -13.70
CA LEU A 192 4.76 3.75 -13.75
C LEU A 192 4.20 3.05 -14.99
N ASN A 193 3.09 2.34 -14.79
CA ASN A 193 2.23 1.86 -15.87
C ASN A 193 0.89 2.57 -15.83
N GLU A 194 0.30 2.79 -16.99
CA GLU A 194 -1.08 3.26 -17.08
C GLU A 194 -2.01 2.18 -16.53
N GLN A 195 -2.92 2.60 -15.65
CA GLN A 195 -3.96 1.71 -15.17
C GLN A 195 -5.25 1.95 -15.93
N GLU A 196 -5.78 0.91 -16.57
CA GLU A 196 -7.18 0.92 -17.00
C GLU A 196 -8.06 0.97 -15.74
N ARG A 197 -8.71 2.11 -15.53
CA ARG A 197 -9.70 2.45 -14.48
C ARG A 197 -10.19 1.27 -13.62
N HIS A 198 -10.01 1.36 -12.30
CA HIS A 198 -10.81 0.55 -11.36
C HIS A 198 -12.17 1.24 -11.10
N ASP A 199 -13.26 0.57 -11.44
CA ASP A 199 -14.63 1.03 -11.16
C ASP A 199 -14.98 1.01 -9.66
N ASP A 200 -14.16 0.36 -8.82
CA ASP A 200 -14.47 0.08 -7.41
C ASP A 200 -13.89 1.09 -6.41
N VAL A 201 -13.26 2.16 -6.87
CA VAL A 201 -12.57 3.11 -5.98
C VAL A 201 -13.43 4.32 -5.62
N THR A 202 -13.75 4.44 -4.32
CA THR A 202 -14.54 5.53 -3.76
C THR A 202 -13.63 6.58 -3.11
N GLY A 203 -13.54 7.74 -3.74
CA GLY A 203 -12.75 8.90 -3.28
C GLY A 203 -12.45 9.83 -4.46
N GLU A 204 -12.68 11.14 -4.33
CA GLU A 204 -12.57 12.09 -5.44
C GLU A 204 -11.14 12.17 -5.99
N SER A 205 -10.13 12.19 -5.11
CA SER A 205 -8.70 12.18 -5.44
C SER A 205 -8.17 10.83 -5.91
N VAL A 206 -8.87 9.74 -5.59
CA VAL A 206 -8.46 8.38 -5.98
C VAL A 206 -8.97 8.03 -7.39
N ARG A 207 -10.07 8.66 -7.83
CA ARG A 207 -10.62 8.55 -9.20
C ARG A 207 -9.72 9.19 -10.27
N ASP A 208 -8.83 10.08 -9.87
CA ASP A 208 -7.92 10.80 -10.75
C ASP A 208 -6.52 10.14 -10.86
N ALA A 209 -6.25 9.10 -10.04
CA ALA A 209 -5.01 8.33 -10.14
C ALA A 209 -4.98 7.53 -11.45
N ARG A 210 -4.18 8.00 -12.42
CA ARG A 210 -4.00 7.39 -13.76
C ARG A 210 -2.94 6.28 -13.79
N TYR A 211 -2.04 6.27 -12.81
CA TYR A 211 -0.85 5.41 -12.83
C TYR A 211 -0.76 4.52 -11.59
N VAL A 212 -0.20 3.33 -11.82
CA VAL A 212 0.26 2.42 -10.78
C VAL A 212 1.76 2.21 -10.88
N LEU A 213 2.38 1.95 -9.73
CA LEU A 213 3.76 1.50 -9.71
C LEU A 213 3.85 0.13 -10.39
N VAL A 214 4.89 -0.04 -11.22
CA VAL A 214 5.24 -1.33 -11.79
C VAL A 214 5.40 -2.36 -10.67
N ARG A 215 5.08 -3.64 -10.93
CA ARG A 215 5.17 -4.69 -9.92
C ARG A 215 6.62 -5.09 -9.63
N SER A 216 7.42 -4.23 -9.02
CA SER A 216 8.84 -4.46 -8.72
C SER A 216 9.22 -3.85 -7.36
N PRO A 217 10.13 -4.45 -6.58
CA PRO A 217 10.67 -3.81 -5.38
C PRO A 217 11.49 -2.54 -5.71
N TYR A 218 11.86 -2.35 -6.98
CA TYR A 218 12.55 -1.15 -7.46
C TYR A 218 11.62 -0.14 -8.15
N ALA A 219 10.30 -0.34 -8.11
CA ALA A 219 9.36 0.53 -8.80
C ALA A 219 9.32 1.97 -8.26
N ARG A 220 9.79 2.17 -7.02
CA ARG A 220 9.95 3.49 -6.42
C ARG A 220 11.27 3.55 -5.67
N LEU A 221 12.13 4.48 -6.07
CA LEU A 221 13.46 4.63 -5.48
C LEU A 221 13.63 6.06 -4.97
N PRO A 222 13.94 6.28 -3.67
CA PRO A 222 14.27 7.61 -3.20
C PRO A 222 15.52 8.13 -3.93
N VAL A 223 15.51 9.38 -4.37
CA VAL A 223 16.66 10.02 -5.03
C VAL A 223 17.77 10.36 -4.03
N SER A 224 17.41 10.60 -2.77
CA SER A 224 18.34 10.84 -1.68
C SER A 224 19.16 9.59 -1.32
N ASP A 225 20.45 9.75 -1.04
CA ASP A 225 21.31 8.71 -0.45
C ASP A 225 21.30 8.70 1.08
N GLY A 226 20.64 9.67 1.72
CA GLY A 226 20.59 9.81 3.17
C GLY A 226 19.59 8.87 3.86
N LEU A 227 18.70 8.21 3.11
CA LEU A 227 17.73 7.28 3.68
C LEU A 227 18.35 5.89 3.87
N PRO A 228 18.35 5.35 5.10
CA PRO A 228 18.96 4.05 5.39
C PRO A 228 18.10 2.90 4.86
N VAL A 229 18.77 1.78 4.52
CA VAL A 229 18.12 0.49 4.29
C VAL A 229 18.12 -0.27 5.62
N ALA A 230 16.96 -0.71 6.08
CA ALA A 230 16.86 -1.45 7.34
C ALA A 230 17.00 -2.95 7.08
N VAL A 231 18.00 -3.58 7.70
CA VAL A 231 18.13 -5.03 7.77
C VAL A 231 17.32 -5.55 8.95
N LEU A 232 16.38 -6.44 8.68
CA LEU A 232 15.56 -7.07 9.70
C LEU A 232 16.45 -7.86 10.68
N GLN A 233 16.51 -7.44 11.94
CA GLN A 233 17.25 -8.17 12.98
C GLN A 233 16.36 -9.19 13.68
N SER A 234 15.08 -8.85 13.89
CA SER A 234 14.04 -9.74 14.38
C SER A 234 12.74 -9.51 13.62
N ARG A 235 11.94 -10.57 13.40
CA ARG A 235 10.57 -10.47 12.88
C ARG A 235 9.60 -9.78 13.85
N THR A 236 10.05 -9.47 15.06
CA THR A 236 9.30 -8.76 16.11
C THR A 236 9.63 -7.27 16.17
N ASP A 237 10.44 -6.74 15.25
CA ASP A 237 10.76 -5.31 15.24
C ASP A 237 9.52 -4.54 14.77
N PHE A 238 8.94 -3.71 15.63
CA PHE A 238 7.76 -2.92 15.29
C PHE A 238 8.15 -1.49 15.01
N VAL A 239 7.65 -0.97 13.88
CA VAL A 239 7.85 0.41 13.47
C VAL A 239 6.51 1.05 13.16
N THR A 240 6.41 2.34 13.42
CA THR A 240 5.31 3.18 12.96
C THR A 240 5.44 3.48 11.47
N VAL A 241 4.35 3.93 10.84
CA VAL A 241 4.37 4.43 9.46
C VAL A 241 5.41 5.54 9.27
N GLU A 242 5.55 6.45 10.22
CA GLU A 242 6.52 7.55 10.17
C GLU A 242 7.97 7.04 10.21
N GLU A 243 8.26 6.10 11.12
CA GLU A 243 9.59 5.47 11.20
C GLU A 243 9.91 4.69 9.92
N ALA A 244 8.94 3.93 9.40
CA ALA A 244 9.10 3.19 8.15
C ALA A 244 9.32 4.12 6.95
N ALA A 245 8.58 5.23 6.85
CA ALA A 245 8.76 6.23 5.79
C ALA A 245 10.16 6.85 5.81
N GLY A 246 10.80 6.94 6.98
CA GLY A 246 12.18 7.38 7.14
C GLY A 246 13.24 6.43 6.58
N LEU A 247 12.85 5.30 5.99
CA LEU A 247 13.74 4.31 5.39
C LEU A 247 13.71 4.39 3.87
N ALA A 248 14.79 3.92 3.23
CA ALA A 248 14.79 3.67 1.79
C ALA A 248 14.07 2.36 1.45
N HIS A 249 14.26 1.33 2.28
CA HIS A 249 13.74 -0.02 2.07
C HIS A 249 13.95 -0.88 3.33
N ILE A 250 13.15 -1.95 3.47
CA ILE A 250 13.35 -3.00 4.48
C ILE A 250 13.76 -4.31 3.80
N VAL A 251 14.81 -4.97 4.29
CA VAL A 251 15.38 -6.17 3.68
C VAL A 251 15.65 -7.26 4.71
N ALA A 252 15.63 -8.52 4.27
CA ALA A 252 15.67 -9.68 5.16
C ALA A 252 17.06 -9.95 5.77
N ASP A 253 18.14 -9.56 5.08
CA ASP A 253 19.52 -9.78 5.51
C ASP A 253 20.49 -8.79 4.83
N GLU A 254 21.75 -8.77 5.29
CA GLU A 254 22.80 -7.90 4.73
C GLU A 254 23.13 -8.17 3.26
N ARG A 255 22.86 -9.39 2.75
CA ARG A 255 23.05 -9.67 1.32
C ARG A 255 21.94 -9.00 0.51
N ALA A 256 20.71 -8.99 1.04
CA ALA A 256 19.56 -8.29 0.45
C ALA A 256 19.77 -6.77 0.46
N GLU A 257 20.35 -6.25 1.54
CA GLU A 257 20.78 -4.84 1.59
C GLU A 257 21.77 -4.50 0.46
N ARG A 258 22.88 -5.24 0.36
CA ARG A 258 23.90 -4.99 -0.66
C ARG A 258 23.32 -5.08 -2.07
N ARG A 259 22.47 -6.08 -2.33
CA ARG A 259 21.80 -6.24 -3.62
C ARG A 259 20.91 -5.05 -3.94
N TYR A 260 20.03 -4.64 -3.01
CA TYR A 260 19.18 -3.47 -3.22
C TYR A 260 19.98 -2.21 -3.53
N VAL A 261 21.05 -1.96 -2.76
CA VAL A 261 21.91 -0.77 -2.94
C VAL A 261 22.63 -0.79 -4.29
N ASP A 262 23.18 -1.94 -4.69
CA ASP A 262 23.92 -2.06 -5.95
C ASP A 262 22.99 -1.98 -7.16
N THR A 263 21.83 -2.64 -7.13
CA THR A 263 20.83 -2.58 -8.20
C THR A 263 20.22 -1.17 -8.32
N ARG A 264 19.91 -0.50 -7.20
CA ARG A 264 19.47 0.91 -7.21
C ARG A 264 20.51 1.80 -7.88
N ARG A 265 21.80 1.61 -7.55
CA ARG A 265 22.89 2.39 -8.17
C ARG A 265 22.95 2.15 -9.67
N ALA A 266 22.88 0.90 -10.11
CA ALA A 266 22.91 0.55 -11.53
C ALA A 266 21.73 1.18 -12.30
N LEU A 267 20.51 1.14 -11.75
CA LEU A 267 19.35 1.79 -12.35
C LEU A 267 19.52 3.31 -12.48
N PHE A 268 20.10 3.96 -11.47
CA PHE A 268 20.35 5.39 -11.54
C PHE A 268 21.42 5.75 -12.57
N GLU A 269 22.46 4.92 -12.71
CA GLU A 269 23.47 5.08 -13.75
C GLU A 269 22.88 4.89 -15.16
N GLU A 270 22.03 3.86 -15.34
CA GLU A 270 21.34 3.58 -16.60
C GLU A 270 20.42 4.73 -17.03
N LEU A 271 19.69 5.31 -16.08
CA LEU A 271 18.74 6.40 -16.31
C LEU A 271 19.39 7.80 -16.26
N GLU A 272 20.71 7.88 -16.09
CA GLU A 272 21.48 9.13 -15.96
C GLU A 272 21.00 10.05 -14.82
N ILE A 273 20.49 9.46 -13.73
CA ILE A 273 19.92 10.19 -12.58
C ILE A 273 21.04 10.59 -11.61
N ALA A 274 21.16 11.90 -11.36
CA ALA A 274 22.06 12.40 -10.33
C ALA A 274 21.47 12.21 -8.92
N VAL A 275 22.13 11.39 -8.10
CA VAL A 275 21.83 11.26 -6.66
C VAL A 275 22.03 12.61 -5.97
N ARG A 276 21.07 13.02 -5.14
CA ARG A 276 21.16 14.23 -4.33
C ARG A 276 21.61 13.86 -2.92
N SER A 277 22.72 14.42 -2.47
CA SER A 277 23.13 14.34 -1.06
C SER A 277 22.09 15.05 -0.19
N ALA A 278 21.59 14.36 0.84
CA ALA A 278 20.64 14.90 1.82
C ALA A 278 21.12 16.20 2.49
#